data_AF-A0A9K3JCH6-F1
#
_entry.id   AF-A0A9K3JCH6-F1
#
_cell.length_a   1.000
_cell.length_b   1.000
_cell.length_c   1.000
_cell.angle_alpha   90.00
_cell.angle_beta   90.00
_cell.angle_gamma   90.00
#
_symmetry.space_group_name_H-M   'P 1'
#
loop_
_entity.id
_entity.type
_entity.pdbx_description
1 polymer ?
#
loop_
_entity_poly.entity_id
_entity_poly.type
_entity_poly.pdbx_seq_one_letter_code
_entity_poly.pdbx_strand_id
1 'polypeptide(L)'
;MSHFMSNQHTECWRSVMYEQYVPTAPTTEKPNVQEPKDHRNYSEQDFQKFELDIKAFAMLVMALVNEVYVGLLHYSNAKELWGALKEPFGGTTKVIENNRGILNHKYETSGHVKVKH
;
A
#
# COMPACT_ATOMS: atom_id res chain seq x y z
N MET A 1 21.80 -11.94 11.74
CA MET A 1 21.01 -12.35 10.57
C MET A 1 20.34 -11.11 10.02
N SER A 2 20.99 -10.47 9.03
CA SER A 2 20.44 -9.27 8.37
C SER A 2 19.16 -9.67 7.64
N HIS A 3 18.08 -8.92 7.83
CA HIS A 3 16.79 -9.10 7.17
C HIS A 3 16.97 -9.05 5.63
N PHE A 4 17.24 -10.21 5.02
CA PHE A 4 17.32 -10.38 3.56
C PHE A 4 16.01 -10.00 2.86
N MET A 5 14.90 -9.95 3.60
CA MET A 5 13.57 -9.63 3.08
C MET A 5 13.32 -8.13 2.84
N SER A 6 14.19 -7.21 3.28
CA SER A 6 13.81 -5.78 3.27
C SER A 6 14.02 -5.06 1.94
N ASN A 7 14.73 -5.62 0.95
CA ASN A 7 15.27 -4.81 -0.16
C ASN A 7 15.02 -5.33 -1.59
N GLN A 8 14.32 -6.46 -1.78
CA GLN A 8 14.07 -7.01 -3.13
C GLN A 8 12.65 -6.77 -3.68
N HIS A 9 11.74 -6.18 -2.90
CA HIS A 9 10.32 -6.05 -3.27
C HIS A 9 9.77 -4.62 -3.15
N THR A 10 10.65 -3.61 -3.18
CA THR A 10 10.25 -2.19 -3.13
C THR A 10 9.27 -1.84 -4.26
N GLU A 11 9.34 -2.55 -5.39
CA GLU A 11 8.42 -2.38 -6.52
C GLU A 11 7.02 -2.93 -6.23
N CYS A 12 6.88 -3.98 -5.44
CA CYS A 12 5.57 -4.50 -5.03
C CYS A 12 4.83 -3.48 -4.13
N TRP A 13 5.56 -2.70 -3.33
CA TRP A 13 4.99 -1.60 -2.56
C TRP A 13 4.43 -0.49 -3.43
N ARG A 14 4.89 -0.33 -4.69
CA ARG A 14 4.25 0.59 -5.62
C ARG A 14 2.82 0.14 -5.95
N SER A 15 2.59 -1.15 -6.18
CA SER A 15 1.25 -1.67 -6.44
C SER A 15 0.32 -1.56 -5.22
N VAL A 16 0.88 -1.67 -4.01
CA VAL A 16 0.12 -1.45 -2.76
C VAL A 16 -0.30 0.02 -2.58
N MET A 17 0.58 0.95 -2.95
CA MET A 17 0.40 2.39 -2.69
C MET A 17 -0.33 3.14 -3.81
N TYR A 18 -0.13 2.75 -5.07
CA TYR A 18 -0.67 3.42 -6.25
C TYR A 18 -1.84 2.64 -6.86
N GLU A 19 -2.70 3.32 -7.62
CA GLU A 19 -3.87 2.70 -8.28
C GLU A 19 -3.50 1.54 -9.19
N GLN A 20 -4.48 0.64 -9.37
CA GLN A 20 -4.37 -0.55 -10.20
C GLN A 20 -3.67 -0.20 -11.51
N TYR A 21 -2.61 -0.95 -11.82
CA TYR A 21 -1.92 -0.75 -13.09
C TYR A 21 -2.88 -1.06 -14.24
N VAL A 22 -3.31 -0.01 -14.93
CA VAL A 22 -4.07 -0.13 -16.17
C VAL A 22 -3.11 0.21 -17.31
N PRO A 23 -2.68 -0.78 -18.12
CA PRO A 23 -1.92 -0.49 -19.32
C PRO A 23 -2.70 0.50 -20.18
N THR A 24 -2.13 1.67 -20.45
CA THR A 24 -2.73 2.68 -21.32
C THR A 24 -1.89 2.89 -22.57
N ALA A 25 -2.56 3.23 -23.67
CA ALA A 25 -1.94 3.60 -24.92
C ALA A 25 -2.45 4.99 -25.36
N PRO A 26 -1.62 5.80 -26.03
CA PRO A 26 -2.08 7.06 -26.61
C PRO A 26 -3.11 6.80 -27.70
N THR A 27 -4.24 7.51 -27.66
CA THR A 27 -5.29 7.43 -28.69
C THR A 27 -4.73 7.87 -30.04
N THR A 28 -5.05 7.12 -31.10
CA THR A 28 -4.60 7.41 -32.48
C THR A 28 -5.04 8.81 -32.94
N GLU A 29 -6.17 9.30 -32.44
CA GLU A 29 -6.73 10.62 -32.74
C GLU A 29 -6.17 11.76 -31.87
N LYS A 30 -5.69 11.45 -30.65
CA LYS A 30 -5.17 12.45 -29.69
C LYS A 30 -4.05 11.84 -28.86
N PRO A 31 -2.77 12.10 -29.18
CA PRO A 31 -1.63 11.52 -28.45
C PRO A 31 -1.54 11.96 -26.98
N ASN A 32 -2.31 12.98 -26.58
CA ASN A 32 -2.37 13.48 -25.19
C ASN A 32 -3.50 12.83 -24.36
N VAL A 33 -4.31 11.95 -24.97
CA VAL A 33 -5.36 11.18 -24.30
C VAL A 33 -4.87 9.74 -24.17
N GLN A 34 -4.86 9.22 -22.94
CA GLN A 34 -4.49 7.85 -22.64
C GLN A 34 -5.75 7.00 -22.49
N GLU A 35 -5.91 5.99 -23.34
CA GLU A 35 -7.00 5.03 -23.28
C GLU A 35 -6.49 3.66 -22.78
N PRO A 36 -7.33 2.88 -22.06
CA PRO A 36 -6.99 1.52 -21.68
C PRO A 36 -6.60 0.71 -22.91
N LYS A 37 -5.43 0.09 -22.85
CA LYS A 37 -4.88 -0.72 -23.92
C LYS A 37 -5.71 -2.00 -24.06
N ASP A 38 -5.97 -2.42 -25.30
CA ASP A 38 -6.54 -3.75 -25.56
C ASP A 38 -5.58 -4.82 -25.00
N HIS A 39 -6.14 -5.83 -24.33
CA HIS A 39 -5.42 -6.95 -23.72
C HIS A 39 -4.50 -7.66 -24.72
N ARG A 40 -4.88 -7.69 -26.01
CA ARG A 40 -4.06 -8.27 -27.09
C ARG A 40 -2.76 -7.51 -27.37
N ASN A 41 -2.71 -6.24 -26.97
CA ASN A 41 -1.57 -5.35 -27.20
C ASN A 41 -0.70 -5.19 -25.95
N TYR A 42 -0.93 -5.98 -24.89
CA TYR A 42 -0.13 -5.92 -23.68
C TYR A 42 1.33 -6.29 -23.99
N SER A 43 2.23 -5.42 -23.54
CA SER A 43 3.67 -5.63 -23.63
C SER A 43 4.16 -6.53 -22.49
N GLU A 44 5.36 -7.08 -22.63
CA GLU A 44 6.00 -7.86 -21.56
C GLU A 44 6.14 -7.04 -20.26
N GLN A 45 6.36 -5.73 -20.37
CA GLN A 45 6.38 -4.83 -19.21
C GLN A 45 5.02 -4.71 -18.52
N ASP A 46 3.92 -4.83 -19.27
CA ASP A 46 2.58 -4.82 -18.70
C ASP A 46 2.35 -6.08 -17.86
N PHE A 47 2.75 -7.25 -18.40
CA PHE A 47 2.71 -8.51 -17.67
C PHE A 47 3.58 -8.52 -16.42
N GLN A 48 4.80 -7.98 -16.49
CA GLN A 48 5.67 -7.84 -15.31
C GLN A 48 5.01 -7.03 -14.20
N LYS A 49 4.29 -5.95 -14.54
CA LYS A 49 3.57 -5.14 -13.54
C LYS A 49 2.36 -5.87 -12.95
N PHE A 50 1.64 -6.67 -13.74
CA PHE A 50 0.59 -7.54 -13.20
C PHE A 50 1.15 -8.59 -12.25
N GLU A 51 2.27 -9.24 -12.60
CA GLU A 51 2.95 -10.19 -11.71
C GLU A 51 3.38 -9.53 -10.40
N LEU A 52 3.89 -8.30 -10.46
CA LEU A 52 4.25 -7.53 -9.26
C LEU A 52 3.03 -7.22 -8.38
N ASP A 53 1.88 -6.90 -8.97
CA ASP A 53 0.63 -6.66 -8.22
C ASP A 53 0.10 -7.95 -7.57
N ILE A 54 0.09 -9.07 -8.30
CA ILE A 54 -0.29 -10.38 -7.76
C ILE A 54 0.66 -10.77 -6.62
N LYS A 55 1.96 -10.54 -6.78
CA LYS A 55 2.96 -10.81 -5.74
C LYS A 55 2.74 -9.92 -4.51
N ALA A 56 2.42 -8.64 -4.71
CA ALA A 56 2.07 -7.73 -3.62
C ALA A 56 0.83 -8.21 -2.86
N PHE A 57 -0.22 -8.61 -3.58
CA PHE A 57 -1.43 -9.19 -3.01
C PHE A 57 -1.12 -10.45 -2.20
N ALA A 58 -0.37 -11.39 -2.76
CA ALA A 58 0.02 -12.62 -2.07
C ALA A 58 0.83 -12.35 -0.80
N MET A 59 1.75 -11.38 -0.83
CA MET A 59 2.52 -10.98 0.36
C MET A 59 1.63 -10.41 1.46
N LEU A 60 0.65 -9.57 1.10
CA LEU A 60 -0.33 -9.05 2.06
C LEU A 60 -1.16 -10.18 2.66
N VAL A 61 -1.68 -11.10 1.83
CA VAL A 61 -2.48 -12.24 2.28
C VAL A 61 -1.70 -13.16 3.22
N MET A 62 -0.44 -13.50 2.89
CA MET A 62 0.39 -14.36 3.72
C MET A 62 0.72 -13.75 5.09
N ALA A 63 0.63 -12.43 5.24
CA ALA A 63 0.82 -11.76 6.51
C ALA A 63 -0.42 -11.80 7.42
N LEU A 64 -1.58 -12.28 6.92
CA LEU A 64 -2.84 -12.32 7.65
C LEU A 64 -3.08 -13.68 8.28
N VAL A 65 -3.76 -13.66 9.44
CA VAL A 65 -4.33 -14.87 10.03
C VAL A 65 -5.55 -15.29 9.19
N ASN A 66 -5.74 -16.61 8.99
CA ASN A 66 -6.79 -17.16 8.12
C ASN A 66 -8.19 -16.58 8.39
N GLU A 67 -8.54 -16.33 9.66
CA GLU A 67 -9.83 -15.76 10.06
C GLU A 67 -10.07 -14.35 9.48
N VAL A 68 -9.01 -13.54 9.41
CA VAL A 68 -9.04 -12.19 8.81
C VAL A 68 -9.06 -12.29 7.30
N TYR A 69 -8.32 -13.25 6.73
CA TYR A 69 -8.25 -13.44 5.28
C TYR A 69 -9.59 -13.85 4.66
N VAL A 70 -10.38 -14.71 5.32
CA VAL A 70 -11.68 -15.17 4.79
C VAL A 70 -12.65 -13.99 4.56
N GLY A 71 -12.61 -12.97 5.42
CA GLY A 71 -13.41 -11.76 5.28
C GLY A 71 -12.89 -10.76 4.25
N LEU A 72 -11.73 -11.02 3.62
CA LEU A 72 -11.05 -10.13 2.68
C LEU A 72 -10.84 -10.78 1.30
N LEU A 73 -11.33 -12.01 1.10
CA LEU A 73 -11.22 -12.79 -0.14
C LEU A 73 -11.88 -12.13 -1.36
N HIS A 74 -12.83 -11.20 -1.16
CA HIS A 74 -13.53 -10.52 -2.23
C HIS A 74 -12.73 -9.38 -2.88
N TYR A 75 -11.58 -9.01 -2.31
CA TYR A 75 -10.71 -7.98 -2.89
C TYR A 75 -9.86 -8.54 -4.02
N SER A 76 -9.79 -7.79 -5.12
CA SER A 76 -9.21 -8.28 -6.38
C SER A 76 -7.80 -7.77 -6.65
N ASN A 77 -7.34 -6.74 -5.93
CA ASN A 77 -6.03 -6.13 -6.10
C ASN A 77 -5.39 -5.77 -4.75
N ALA A 78 -4.06 -5.58 -4.76
CA ALA A 78 -3.28 -5.33 -3.55
C ALA A 78 -3.66 -4.02 -2.85
N LYS A 79 -4.04 -2.98 -3.60
CA LYS A 79 -4.42 -1.67 -3.08
C LYS A 79 -5.72 -1.73 -2.27
N GLU A 80 -6.75 -2.39 -2.79
CA GLU A 80 -8.04 -2.55 -2.11
C GLU A 80 -7.88 -3.35 -0.82
N LEU A 81 -7.14 -4.46 -0.89
CA LEU A 81 -6.82 -5.26 0.27
C LEU A 81 -6.07 -4.43 1.32
N TRP A 82 -5.07 -3.66 0.92
CA TRP A 82 -4.32 -2.77 1.81
C TRP A 82 -5.21 -1.68 2.43
N GLY A 83 -6.11 -1.09 1.65
CA GLY A 83 -7.08 -0.11 2.14
C GLY A 83 -7.97 -0.69 3.23
N ALA A 84 -8.49 -1.90 3.03
CA ALA A 84 -9.30 -2.62 4.01
C ALA A 84 -8.52 -3.00 5.27
N LEU A 85 -7.21 -3.26 5.15
CA LEU A 85 -6.33 -3.54 6.29
C LEU A 85 -5.92 -2.29 7.07
N LYS A 86 -5.92 -1.12 6.43
CA LYS A 86 -5.38 0.12 7.01
C LYS A 86 -6.18 0.58 8.23
N GLU A 87 -7.51 0.53 8.18
CA GLU A 87 -8.34 0.98 9.29
C GLU A 87 -8.35 0.03 10.49
N PRO A 88 -8.51 -1.31 10.32
CA PRO A 88 -8.53 -2.25 11.44
C PRO A 88 -7.18 -2.37 12.16
N PHE A 89 -6.06 -2.31 11.41
CA PHE A 89 -4.73 -2.54 11.97
C PHE A 89 -3.94 -1.25 12.22
N GLY A 90 -4.14 -0.21 11.40
CA GLY A 90 -3.48 1.09 11.57
C GLY A 90 -4.20 2.02 12.55
N GLY A 91 -5.45 1.70 12.89
CA GLY A 91 -6.35 2.57 13.63
C GLY A 91 -6.95 3.66 12.73
N THR A 92 -8.11 4.17 13.14
CA THR A 92 -8.77 5.25 12.39
C THR A 92 -7.94 6.55 12.45
N THR A 93 -8.11 7.43 11.47
CA THR A 93 -7.44 8.75 11.44
C THR A 93 -7.57 9.49 12.77
N LYS A 94 -8.74 9.38 13.42
CA LYS A 94 -9.01 9.97 14.73
C LYS A 94 -8.13 9.39 15.85
N VAL A 95 -7.95 8.06 15.87
CA VAL A 95 -7.08 7.39 16.85
C VAL A 95 -5.62 7.77 16.62
N ILE A 96 -5.20 7.83 15.35
CA ILE A 96 -3.84 8.25 14.97
C ILE A 96 -3.58 9.70 15.40
N GLU A 97 -4.51 10.62 15.14
CA GLU A 97 -4.41 12.03 15.53
C GLU A 97 -4.41 12.21 17.04
N ASN A 98 -5.28 11.48 17.76
CA ASN A 98 -5.30 11.47 19.21
C ASN A 98 -3.97 10.98 19.79
N ASN A 99 -3.43 9.86 19.28
CA ASN A 99 -2.15 9.33 19.71
C ASN A 99 -1.01 10.32 19.44
N ARG A 100 -1.04 11.00 18.29
CA ARG A 100 -0.09 12.08 17.97
C ARG A 100 -0.21 13.24 18.96
N GLY A 101 -1.41 13.66 19.32
CA GLY A 101 -1.65 14.68 20.33
C GLY A 101 -1.13 14.29 21.71
N ILE A 102 -1.40 13.05 22.15
CA ILE A 102 -0.89 12.51 23.43
C ILE A 102 0.65 12.48 23.44
N LEU A 103 1.26 12.02 22.36
CA LEU A 103 2.72 11.97 22.24
C LEU A 103 3.34 13.37 22.23
N ASN A 104 2.71 14.32 21.53
CA ASN A 104 3.18 15.71 21.51
C ASN A 104 3.07 16.35 22.89
N HIS A 105 1.92 16.17 23.57
CA HIS A 105 1.74 16.62 24.95
C HIS A 105 2.77 16.00 25.90
N LYS A 106 3.04 14.69 25.78
CA LYS A 106 4.08 14.02 26.58
C LYS A 106 5.46 14.60 26.30
N TYR A 107 5.81 14.86 25.04
CA TYR A 107 7.08 15.46 24.67
C TYR A 107 7.24 16.86 25.28
N GLU A 108 6.21 17.71 25.13
CA GLU A 108 6.17 19.04 25.71
C GLU A 108 6.29 18.97 27.24
N THR A 109 5.49 18.15 27.91
CA THR A 109 5.47 18.06 29.38
C THR A 109 6.76 17.45 29.95
N SER A 110 7.38 16.51 29.23
CA SER A 110 8.61 15.82 29.68
C SER A 110 9.87 16.66 29.46
N GLY A 111 9.87 17.59 28.49
CA GLY A 111 10.95 18.57 28.28
C GLY A 111 10.98 19.69 29.33
N HIS A 112 9.96 19.79 30.19
CA HIS A 112 9.84 20.84 31.22
C HIS A 112 10.37 20.42 32.60
N VAL A 113 11.10 19.30 32.72
CA VAL A 113 11.91 19.03 33.92
C VAL A 113 13.07 20.03 33.95
N LYS A 114 12.78 21.26 34.39
CA LYS A 114 13.79 22.26 34.72
C LYS A 114 14.69 21.64 35.78
N VAL A 115 15.94 21.38 35.38
CA VAL A 115 17.06 21.18 36.29
C VAL A 115 17.11 22.42 37.18
N LYS A 116 16.58 22.31 38.40
CA LYS A 116 16.77 23.33 39.43
C LYS A 116 18.23 23.22 39.88
N HIS A 117 19.01 24.23 39.54
CA HIS A 117 20.29 24.53 40.19
C HIS A 117 20.08 24.85 41.67
#